data_AF-A0A7Y2PK92-F1
#
_entry.id   AF-A0A7Y2PK92-F1
#
_cell.length_a   1.000
_cell.length_b   1.000
_cell.length_c   1.000
_cell.angle_alpha   90.00
_cell.angle_beta   90.00
_cell.angle_gamma   90.00
#
_symmetry.space_group_name_H-M   'P 1'
#
loop_
_entity.id
_entity.type
_entity.pdbx_description
1 polymer ?
#
loop_
_entity_poly.entity_id
_entity_poly.type
_entity_poly.pdbx_seq_one_letter_code
_entity_poly.pdbx_strand_id
1 'polypeptide(L)'
;QDSQPLTRRTRRLSLDELVAGVLLRYARYADPHTALPCDAWHALACLSNPSPPRLRLQPRVRALLNYTRTMLGFPRAAVPLKD
;
A
#
# COMPACT_ATOMS: atom_id res chain seq x y z
N GLN A 1 -15.56 20.22 -11.99
CA GLN A 1 -15.49 19.60 -13.33
C GLN A 1 -14.02 19.40 -13.68
N ASP A 2 -13.69 18.40 -14.49
CA ASP A 2 -12.30 18.14 -14.90
C ASP A 2 -11.78 19.29 -15.77
N SER A 3 -10.58 19.79 -15.48
CA SER A 3 -9.94 20.87 -16.27
C SER A 3 -9.47 20.38 -17.65
N GLN A 4 -9.26 19.07 -17.82
CA GLN A 4 -8.97 18.43 -19.09
C GLN A 4 -9.95 17.27 -19.31
N PRO A 5 -10.62 17.19 -20.47
CA PRO A 5 -11.57 16.11 -20.74
C PRO A 5 -10.85 14.78 -21.00
N LEU A 6 -11.30 13.69 -20.37
CA LEU A 6 -10.83 12.32 -20.62
C LEU A 6 -11.89 11.52 -21.39
N THR A 7 -11.69 11.31 -22.70
CA THR A 7 -12.65 10.64 -23.60
C THR A 7 -13.10 9.24 -23.13
N ARG A 8 -12.24 8.52 -22.41
CA ARG A 8 -12.55 7.19 -21.87
C ARG A 8 -13.47 7.21 -20.63
N ARG A 9 -13.61 8.33 -19.92
CA ARG A 9 -14.45 8.43 -18.71
C ARG A 9 -15.85 8.93 -19.08
N THR A 10 -16.64 8.01 -19.62
CA THR A 10 -18.01 8.31 -20.10
C THR A 10 -19.08 8.12 -19.02
N ARG A 11 -18.84 7.27 -18.02
CA ARG A 11 -19.80 7.00 -16.93
C ARG A 11 -19.76 8.13 -15.89
N ARG A 12 -20.95 8.63 -15.52
CA ARG A 12 -21.15 9.51 -14.34
C ARG A 12 -21.48 8.64 -13.14
N LEU A 13 -20.82 8.90 -12.01
CA LEU A 13 -21.00 8.16 -10.76
C LEU A 13 -21.41 9.13 -9.65
N SER A 14 -22.22 8.67 -8.70
CA SER A 14 -22.36 9.35 -7.41
C SER A 14 -21.06 9.20 -6.59
N LEU A 15 -20.92 10.00 -5.53
CA LEU A 15 -19.78 9.89 -4.62
C LEU A 15 -19.71 8.48 -4.01
N ASP A 16 -20.83 7.94 -3.56
CA ASP A 16 -20.90 6.61 -2.94
C ASP A 16 -20.49 5.50 -3.91
N GLU A 17 -20.94 5.58 -5.17
CA GLU A 17 -20.54 4.62 -6.20
C GLU A 17 -19.04 4.68 -6.49
N LEU A 18 -18.45 5.88 -6.53
CA LEU A 18 -17.02 6.07 -6.74
C LEU A 18 -16.22 5.52 -5.55
N VAL A 19 -16.63 5.84 -4.32
CA VAL A 19 -16.02 5.35 -3.08
C VAL A 19 -16.06 3.83 -3.02
N ALA A 20 -17.22 3.21 -3.28
CA ALA A 20 -17.36 1.77 -3.29
C ALA A 20 -16.49 1.10 -4.37
N GLY A 21 -16.43 1.69 -5.57
CA GLY A 21 -15.60 1.18 -6.67
C GLY A 21 -14.11 1.22 -6.36
N VAL A 22 -13.62 2.36 -5.87
CA VAL A 22 -12.19 2.60 -5.66
C VAL A 22 -11.69 1.95 -4.37
N LEU A 23 -12.35 2.23 -3.25
CA LEU A 23 -11.85 1.86 -1.92
C LEU A 23 -12.33 0.50 -1.45
N LEU A 24 -13.50 0.02 -1.89
CA LEU A 24 -14.01 -1.27 -1.41
C LEU A 24 -13.77 -2.41 -2.40
N ARG A 25 -13.91 -2.16 -3.72
CA ARG A 25 -13.83 -3.21 -4.75
C ARG A 25 -12.46 -3.33 -5.42
N TYR A 26 -11.85 -2.19 -5.75
CA TYR A 26 -10.61 -2.19 -6.53
C TYR A 26 -9.36 -2.34 -5.65
N ALA A 27 -9.29 -1.57 -4.55
CA ALA A 27 -8.15 -1.58 -3.66
C ALA A 27 -8.01 -2.91 -2.89
N ARG A 28 -6.77 -3.26 -2.56
CA ARG A 28 -6.44 -4.38 -1.69
C ARG A 28 -5.64 -3.86 -0.51
N TYR A 29 -6.05 -4.18 0.70
CA TYR A 29 -5.38 -3.77 1.92
C TYR A 29 -4.74 -4.95 2.62
N ALA A 30 -3.65 -4.67 3.32
CA ALA A 30 -2.99 -5.62 4.20
C ALA A 30 -2.70 -4.92 5.53
N ASP A 31 -2.93 -5.63 6.63
CA ASP A 31 -2.60 -5.15 7.95
C ASP A 31 -1.07 -5.05 8.07
N PRO A 32 -0.51 -3.88 8.42
CA PRO A 32 0.93 -3.71 8.53
C PRO A 32 1.56 -4.47 9.72
N HIS A 33 0.78 -4.91 10.71
CA HIS A 33 1.25 -5.72 11.82
C HIS A 33 1.40 -7.20 11.45
N THR A 34 0.35 -7.79 10.86
CA THR A 34 0.30 -9.22 10.54
C THR A 34 0.67 -9.56 9.10
N ALA A 35 0.70 -8.58 8.21
CA ALA A 35 0.85 -8.74 6.76
C ALA A 35 -0.23 -9.62 6.10
N LEU A 36 -1.38 -9.77 6.75
CA LEU A 36 -2.53 -10.51 6.22
C LEU A 36 -3.51 -9.56 5.49
N PRO A 37 -4.30 -10.06 4.53
CA PRO A 37 -5.35 -9.26 3.89
C PRO A 37 -6.33 -8.70 4.92
N CYS A 38 -6.70 -7.43 4.77
CA CYS A 38 -7.71 -6.77 5.61
C CYS A 38 -8.66 -5.93 4.77
N ASP A 39 -9.72 -5.42 5.41
CA ASP A 39 -10.69 -4.53 4.77
C ASP A 39 -10.25 -3.05 4.84
N ALA A 40 -10.97 -2.19 4.12
CA ALA A 40 -10.66 -0.76 4.02
C ALA A 40 -10.78 -0.04 5.37
N TRP A 41 -11.73 -0.45 6.22
CA TRP A 41 -11.95 0.16 7.53
C TRP A 41 -10.81 -0.15 8.49
N HIS A 42 -10.36 -1.40 8.52
CA HIS A 42 -9.24 -1.84 9.33
C HIS A 42 -7.96 -1.11 8.92
N ALA A 43 -7.72 -0.97 7.61
CA ALA A 43 -6.60 -0.20 7.09
C ALA A 43 -6.65 1.28 7.53
N LEU A 44 -7.83 1.90 7.50
CA LEU A 44 -8.04 3.27 7.97
C LEU A 44 -7.78 3.41 9.47
N ALA A 45 -8.25 2.46 10.28
CA ALA A 45 -8.03 2.45 11.72
C ALA A 45 -6.52 2.34 12.05
N CYS A 46 -5.78 1.48 11.35
CA CYS A 46 -4.34 1.37 11.49
C CYS A 46 -3.61 2.68 11.14
N LEU A 47 -4.03 3.35 10.06
CA LEU A 47 -3.44 4.62 9.61
C LEU A 47 -3.75 5.81 10.53
N SER A 48 -4.91 5.78 11.19
CA SER A 48 -5.32 6.83 12.13
C SER A 48 -4.53 6.81 13.43
N ASN A 49 -3.78 5.73 13.69
CA ASN A 49 -2.96 5.58 14.88
C ASN A 49 -1.60 6.30 14.68
N PRO A 50 -1.18 7.22 15.58
CA PRO A 50 -0.02 8.09 15.37
C PRO A 50 1.33 7.37 15.41
N SER A 51 1.37 6.11 15.82
CA SER A 51 2.55 5.24 15.72
C SER A 51 2.30 4.12 14.72
N PRO A 52 2.28 4.40 13.41
CA PRO A 52 2.08 3.36 12.42
C PRO A 52 3.24 2.37 12.51
N PRO A 53 2.97 1.05 12.61
CA PRO A 53 4.01 0.05 12.53
C PRO A 53 4.82 0.25 11.26
N ARG A 54 6.15 0.19 11.36
CA ARG A 54 7.01 0.21 10.17
C ARG A 54 6.57 -0.93 9.26
N LEU A 55 6.18 -0.59 8.03
CA LEU A 55 5.79 -1.56 7.01
C LEU A 55 6.80 -2.71 7.01
N ARG A 56 6.39 -3.88 7.49
CA ARG A 56 7.20 -5.08 7.38
C ARG A 56 7.16 -5.49 5.91
N LEU A 57 8.09 -4.94 5.14
CA LEU A 57 8.34 -5.37 3.77
C LEU A 57 8.52 -6.88 3.81
N GLN A 58 7.63 -7.59 3.10
CA GLN A 58 7.64 -9.04 3.11
C GLN A 58 9.05 -9.55 2.76
N PRO A 59 9.56 -10.60 3.44
CA PRO A 59 10.89 -11.15 3.18
C PRO A 59 11.14 -11.46 1.70
N ARG A 60 10.07 -11.77 0.95
CA ARG A 60 10.08 -12.09 -0.48
C ARG A 60 10.60 -10.95 -1.37
N VAL A 61 10.36 -9.69 -1.02
CA VAL A 61 10.88 -8.54 -1.79
C VAL A 61 12.20 -8.00 -1.22
N ARG A 62 12.68 -8.55 -0.10
CA ARG A 62 13.93 -8.12 0.54
C ARG A 62 15.15 -8.34 -0.36
N ALA A 63 15.14 -9.41 -1.18
CA ALA A 63 16.19 -9.66 -2.16
C ALA A 63 16.23 -8.57 -3.25
N LEU A 64 15.07 -8.20 -3.80
CA LEU A 64 14.94 -7.16 -4.82
C LEU A 64 15.34 -5.78 -4.26
N LEU A 65 14.91 -5.47 -3.04
CA LEU A 65 15.25 -4.20 -2.37
C LEU A 65 16.72 -4.11 -1.99
N ASN A 66 17.36 -5.23 -1.65
CA ASN A 66 18.80 -5.27 -1.43
C ASN A 66 19.55 -5.07 -2.75
N TYR A 67 19.07 -5.64 -3.85
CA TYR A 67 19.67 -5.44 -5.19
C TYR A 67 19.64 -3.96 -5.60
N THR A 68 18.48 -3.29 -5.48
CA THR A 68 18.38 -1.87 -5.82
C THR A 68 19.22 -1.00 -4.90
N ARG A 69 19.28 -1.30 -3.59
CA ARG A 69 20.19 -0.62 -2.66
C ARG A 69 21.66 -0.76 -3.06
N THR A 70 22.10 -1.98 -3.41
CA THR A 70 23.49 -2.18 -3.86
C THR A 70 23.79 -1.44 -5.15
N MET A 71 22.85 -1.40 -6.11
CA MET A 71 23.03 -0.64 -7.35
C MET A 71 23.09 0.88 -7.14
N LEU A 72 22.40 1.38 -6.11
CA LEU A 72 22.41 2.79 -5.73
C LEU A 72 23.53 3.14 -4.73
N GLY A 73 24.45 2.22 -4.43
CA GLY A 73 25.57 2.44 -3.52
C GLY A 73 25.21 2.46 -2.02
N PHE A 74 23.98 2.08 -1.65
CA PHE A 74 23.57 1.99 -0.26
C PHE A 74 23.95 0.64 0.37
N PRO A 75 24.34 0.63 1.66
CA PRO A 75 24.63 -0.62 2.36
C PRO A 75 23.37 -1.49 2.49
N ARG A 76 23.58 -2.81 2.43
CA ARG A 76 22.54 -3.83 2.59
C ARG A 76 21.90 -3.67 3.96
N ALA A 77 20.57 -3.74 4.04
CA ALA A 77 19.88 -3.62 5.32
C ALA A 77 20.31 -4.78 6.24
N ALA A 78 20.82 -4.46 7.43
CA ALA A 78 21.33 -5.44 8.39
C ALA A 78 20.33 -6.59 8.58
N VAL A 79 20.81 -7.81 8.40
CA VAL A 79 20.05 -9.02 8.72
C VAL A 79 20.09 -9.15 10.24
N PRO A 80 18.93 -9.22 10.95
CA PRO A 80 18.96 -9.45 12.38
C PRO A 80 19.64 -10.79 12.65
N LEU A 81 20.58 -10.79 13.60
CA LEU A 81 21.27 -11.97 14.08
C LEU A 81 20.21 -13.00 14.50
N LYS A 82 20.30 -14.20 13.94
CA LYS A 82 19.48 -15.35 14.34
C LYS A 82 20.18 -15.94 15.56
N ASP A 83 19.51 -15.90 16.72
CA ASP A 83 19.84 -16.75 17.88
C ASP A 83 19.39 -18.20 17.59
#